data_AF-Z9JLT9-F1
#
_entry.id   AF-Z9JLT9-F1
#
_cell.length_a   1.000
_cell.length_b   1.000
_cell.length_c   1.000
_cell.angle_alpha   90.00
_cell.angle_beta   90.00
_cell.angle_gamma   90.00
#
_symmetry.space_group_name_H-M   'P 1'
#
loop_
_entity.id
_entity.type
_entity.pdbx_description
1 polymer ?
#
loop_
_entity_poly.entity_id
_entity_poly.type
_entity_poly.pdbx_seq_one_letter_code
_entity_poly.pdbx_strand_id
1 'polypeptide(L)'
;MSWGGLVSNVDIPRPKGATQAYWVGEGESLEASPPALDQIHFTPTSLAAYTDITRRLFLQSTPNAEQIVRANLLHVMALEVDRAAIYRSGSDTQPKGIKQHSGINAVPFAKPGGPSFAELVRMETQITLGNTDANAMSYAFNAGIRGYAKDRCQRHDVGI
;
A
#
# COMPACT_ATOMS: atom_id res chain seq x y z
N MET A 1 21.89 11.12 14.87
CA MET A 1 20.51 11.33 14.40
C MET A 1 19.58 10.97 15.55
N SER A 2 19.07 11.98 16.26
CA SER A 2 18.26 11.81 17.48
C SER A 2 16.85 11.35 17.09
N TRP A 3 16.52 10.10 17.41
CA TRP A 3 15.18 9.51 17.34
C TRP A 3 14.30 10.05 18.49
N GLY A 4 14.06 11.35 18.54
CA GLY A 4 13.35 11.99 19.66
C GLY A 4 12.68 13.29 19.26
N GLY A 5 11.67 13.22 18.38
CA GLY A 5 11.02 14.44 17.88
C GLY A 5 9.62 14.27 17.29
N LEU A 6 8.99 13.11 17.43
CA LEU A 6 7.57 12.96 17.09
C LEU A 6 6.76 13.02 18.39
N VAL A 7 6.13 14.17 18.64
CA VAL A 7 5.28 14.40 19.82
C VAL A 7 3.80 14.61 19.44
N SER A 8 3.51 14.69 18.13
CA SER A 8 2.18 15.00 17.58
C SER A 8 2.00 14.30 16.22
N ASN A 9 0.77 14.34 15.69
CA ASN A 9 0.46 13.92 14.33
C ASN A 9 1.45 14.56 13.35
N VAL A 10 1.94 13.74 12.42
CA VAL A 10 2.86 14.20 11.39
C VAL A 10 2.04 14.65 10.19
N ASP A 11 2.16 15.93 9.87
CA ASP A 11 1.54 16.50 8.68
C ASP A 11 2.61 16.74 7.65
N ILE A 12 2.52 16.04 6.52
CA ILE A 12 3.44 16.21 5.39
C ILE A 12 2.75 17.06 4.33
N PRO A 13 3.20 18.31 4.10
CA PRO A 13 2.71 19.10 2.99
C PRO A 13 3.20 18.51 1.66
N ARG A 14 2.31 18.45 0.68
CA ARG A 14 2.59 18.01 -0.69
C ARG A 14 2.07 19.03 -1.70
N PRO A 15 2.73 19.20 -2.86
CA PRO A 15 2.16 19.96 -3.96
C PRO A 15 0.97 19.21 -4.58
N LYS A 16 -0.15 19.90 -4.78
CA LYS A 16 -1.40 19.39 -5.39
C LYS A 16 -1.54 19.80 -6.86
N GLY A 17 -0.58 20.53 -7.41
CA GLY A 17 -0.52 20.89 -8.82
C GLY A 17 0.86 21.43 -9.20
N ALA A 18 1.24 21.28 -10.46
CA ALA A 18 2.43 21.92 -11.00
C ALA A 18 2.13 23.40 -11.27
N THR A 19 3.03 24.29 -10.87
CA THR A 19 3.02 25.69 -11.29
C THR A 19 3.15 25.72 -12.82
N GLN A 20 2.20 26.36 -13.50
CA GLN A 20 2.18 26.39 -14.96
C GLN A 20 3.26 27.35 -15.47
N ALA A 21 4.01 26.91 -16.49
CA ALA A 21 4.92 27.76 -17.24
C ALA A 21 4.21 28.23 -18.51
N TYR A 22 4.18 29.53 -18.74
CA TYR A 22 3.54 30.14 -19.90
C TYR A 22 4.60 30.65 -20.88
N TRP A 23 4.39 30.43 -22.18
CA TRP A 23 5.09 31.17 -23.23
C TRP A 23 4.35 32.49 -23.43
N VAL A 24 5.06 33.60 -23.30
CA VAL A 24 4.44 34.94 -23.26
C VAL A 24 4.97 35.77 -24.41
N GLY A 25 4.05 36.43 -25.14
CA GLY A 25 4.39 37.40 -26.17
C GLY A 25 4.83 38.74 -25.57
N GLU A 26 5.48 39.58 -26.36
CA GLU A 26 5.96 40.88 -25.89
C GLU A 26 4.77 41.82 -25.60
N GLY A 27 4.60 42.21 -24.33
CA GLY A 27 3.54 43.14 -23.89
C GLY A 27 2.39 42.52 -23.08
N GLU A 28 2.35 41.20 -22.91
CA GLU A 28 1.30 40.51 -22.15
C GLU A 28 1.67 40.35 -20.67
N SER A 29 0.71 40.56 -19.77
CA SER A 29 0.90 40.34 -18.33
C SER A 29 0.67 38.87 -17.97
N LEU A 30 1.58 38.26 -17.23
CA LEU A 30 1.40 36.90 -16.71
C LEU A 30 0.39 36.90 -15.56
N GLU A 31 -0.57 35.98 -15.61
CA GLU A 31 -1.42 35.66 -14.46
C GLU A 31 -0.59 34.84 -13.45
N ALA A 32 -0.61 35.23 -12.17
CA ALA A 32 0.13 34.53 -11.13
C ALA A 32 -0.46 33.14 -10.89
N SER A 33 0.36 32.10 -10.98
CA SER A 33 -0.01 30.72 -10.65
C SER A 33 0.48 30.37 -9.23
N PRO A 34 -0.32 30.60 -8.17
CA PRO A 34 0.07 30.22 -6.82
C PRO A 34 0.18 28.68 -6.71
N PRO A 35 1.22 28.15 -6.06
CA PRO A 35 1.36 26.71 -5.88
C PRO A 35 0.24 26.18 -4.98
N ALA A 36 -0.58 25.26 -5.50
CA ALA A 36 -1.56 24.55 -4.70
C ALA A 36 -0.84 23.56 -3.77
N LEU A 37 -0.96 23.75 -2.45
CA LEU A 37 -0.44 22.84 -1.44
C LEU A 37 -1.59 22.07 -0.77
N ASP A 38 -1.34 20.81 -0.45
CA ASP A 38 -2.24 19.90 0.25
C ASP A 38 -1.49 19.25 1.41
N GLN A 39 -2.17 18.76 2.43
CA GLN A 39 -1.53 18.16 3.60
C GLN A 39 -1.98 16.72 3.77
N ILE A 40 -1.03 15.80 3.95
CA ILE A 40 -1.30 14.43 4.35
C ILE A 40 -1.10 14.35 5.86
N HIS A 41 -2.18 14.06 6.57
CA HIS A 41 -2.18 13.86 8.01
C HIS A 41 -1.92 12.39 8.36
N PHE A 42 -0.90 12.14 9.20
CA PHE A 42 -0.61 10.82 9.75
C PHE A 42 -1.01 10.77 11.23
N THR A 43 -2.02 9.97 11.55
CA THR A 43 -2.47 9.71 12.92
C THR A 43 -2.03 8.30 13.34
N PRO A 44 -1.30 8.14 14.46
CA PRO A 44 -0.91 6.83 14.95
C PRO A 44 -2.12 6.02 15.45
N THR A 45 -2.14 4.73 15.12
CA THR A 45 -3.18 3.78 15.55
C THR A 45 -2.55 2.62 16.30
N SER A 46 -3.17 2.19 17.40
CA SER A 46 -2.64 1.11 18.26
C SER A 46 -3.25 -0.25 17.92
N LEU A 47 -2.40 -1.27 17.74
CA LEU A 47 -2.81 -2.67 17.59
C LEU A 47 -2.52 -3.43 18.90
N ALA A 48 -3.49 -4.20 19.40
CA ALA A 48 -3.33 -5.04 20.58
C ALA A 48 -3.83 -6.47 20.32
N ALA A 49 -3.16 -7.45 20.93
CA ALA A 49 -3.52 -8.86 20.91
C ALA A 49 -3.33 -9.43 22.32
N TYR A 50 -4.23 -10.31 22.75
CA TYR A 50 -4.24 -10.87 24.09
C TYR A 50 -4.58 -12.37 24.02
N THR A 51 -3.96 -13.16 24.89
CA THR A 51 -4.24 -14.59 25.02
C THR A 51 -3.95 -15.05 26.45
N ASP A 52 -4.77 -15.99 26.93
CA ASP A 52 -4.64 -16.57 28.26
C ASP A 52 -3.87 -17.89 28.21
N ILE A 53 -2.92 -18.07 29.12
CA ILE A 53 -2.20 -19.34 29.31
C ILE A 53 -2.61 -19.92 30.66
N THR A 54 -3.13 -21.15 30.66
CA THR A 54 -3.46 -21.84 31.92
C THR A 54 -2.19 -22.27 32.65
N ARG A 55 -2.21 -22.17 33.99
CA ARG A 55 -1.06 -22.51 34.84
C ARG A 55 -0.54 -23.94 34.62
N ARG A 56 -1.44 -24.90 34.37
CA ARG A 56 -1.08 -26.30 34.11
C ARG A 56 -0.32 -26.46 32.80
N LEU A 57 -0.77 -25.77 31.75
CA LEU A 57 -0.09 -25.75 30.45
C LEU A 57 1.30 -25.11 30.55
N PHE A 58 1.42 -24.03 31.33
CA PHE A 58 2.72 -23.39 31.57
C PHE A 58 3.71 -24.32 32.28
N LEU A 59 3.26 -25.06 33.29
CA LEU A 59 4.15 -25.91 34.12
C LEU A 59 4.48 -27.27 33.49
N GLN A 60 3.59 -27.84 32.66
CA GLN A 60 3.74 -29.21 32.13
C GLN A 60 4.11 -29.26 30.65
N SER A 61 4.34 -28.12 29.99
CA SER A 61 4.63 -28.08 28.56
C SER A 61 6.09 -28.41 28.24
N THR A 62 6.27 -29.31 27.28
CA THR A 62 7.54 -29.63 26.63
C THR A 62 7.22 -29.75 25.14
N PRO A 63 7.68 -28.84 24.25
CA PRO A 63 8.45 -27.59 24.42
C PRO A 63 7.70 -26.47 25.17
N ASN A 64 8.41 -25.40 25.55
CA ASN A 64 7.90 -24.30 26.38
C ASN A 64 6.65 -23.62 25.75
N ALA A 65 5.48 -23.77 26.36
CA ALA A 65 4.22 -23.21 25.88
C ALA A 65 4.29 -21.68 25.71
N GLU A 66 5.06 -20.99 26.54
CA GLU A 66 5.23 -19.53 26.43
C GLU A 66 5.86 -19.13 25.09
N GLN A 67 6.84 -19.89 24.61
CA GLN A 67 7.52 -19.60 23.34
C GLN A 67 6.58 -19.79 22.15
N ILE A 68 5.74 -20.83 22.18
CA ILE A 68 4.75 -21.09 21.13
C ILE A 68 3.72 -19.96 21.09
N VAL A 69 3.19 -19.59 22.26
CA VAL A 69 2.16 -18.56 22.38
C VAL A 69 2.73 -17.18 21.99
N ARG A 70 3.94 -16.84 22.42
CA ARG A 70 4.62 -15.60 22.02
C ARG A 70 4.85 -15.55 20.51
N ALA A 71 5.34 -16.64 19.91
CA ALA A 71 5.56 -16.71 18.47
C ALA A 71 4.24 -16.57 17.69
N ASN A 72 3.16 -17.19 18.18
CA ASN A 72 1.85 -17.06 17.58
C ASN A 72 1.29 -15.64 17.67
N LEU A 73 1.38 -15.00 18.83
CA LEU A 73 0.95 -13.60 19.00
C LEU A 73 1.69 -12.66 18.06
N LEU A 74 3.02 -12.79 17.97
CA LEU A 74 3.83 -11.99 17.05
C LEU A 74 3.44 -12.22 15.59
N HIS A 75 3.17 -13.46 15.21
CA HIS A 75 2.74 -13.80 13.85
C HIS A 75 1.36 -13.20 13.51
N VAL A 76 0.40 -13.30 14.42
CA VAL A 76 -0.94 -12.73 14.24
C VAL A 76 -0.87 -11.20 14.15
N MET A 77 -0.09 -10.56 15.03
CA MET A 77 0.12 -9.12 14.98
C MET A 77 0.78 -8.68 13.67
N ALA A 78 1.81 -9.38 13.20
CA ALA A 78 2.46 -9.10 11.93
C ALA A 78 1.49 -9.22 10.74
N LEU A 79 0.69 -10.28 10.70
CA LEU A 79 -0.30 -10.49 9.64
C LEU A 79 -1.39 -9.39 9.65
N GLU A 80 -1.82 -8.95 10.82
CA GLU A 80 -2.75 -7.83 10.93
C GLU A 80 -2.13 -6.50 10.48
N VAL A 81 -0.85 -6.25 10.78
CA VAL A 81 -0.13 -5.06 10.29
C VAL A 81 -0.05 -5.07 8.75
N ASP A 82 0.32 -6.19 8.15
CA ASP A 82 0.39 -6.32 6.68
C ASP A 82 -0.97 -6.13 6.02
N ARG A 83 -2.02 -6.75 6.60
CA ARG A 83 -3.41 -6.56 6.15
C ARG A 83 -3.84 -5.11 6.30
N ALA A 84 -3.41 -4.46 7.38
CA ALA A 84 -3.71 -3.07 7.69
C ALA A 84 -3.13 -2.11 6.65
N ALA A 85 -1.87 -2.31 6.29
CA ALA A 85 -1.17 -1.52 5.29
C ALA A 85 -1.81 -1.58 3.89
N ILE A 86 -2.44 -2.69 3.52
CA ILE A 86 -2.94 -2.89 2.15
C ILE A 86 -4.44 -2.56 2.02
N TYR A 87 -5.29 -3.04 2.93
CA TYR A 87 -6.73 -3.16 2.66
C TYR A 87 -7.66 -2.29 3.52
N ARG A 88 -7.20 -1.76 4.65
CA ARG A 88 -8.09 -1.10 5.62
C ARG A 88 -8.59 0.25 5.14
N SER A 89 -9.78 0.64 5.58
CA SER A 89 -10.52 1.81 5.09
C SER A 89 -9.98 3.15 5.57
N GLY A 90 -9.22 3.19 6.67
CA GLY A 90 -8.90 4.44 7.35
C GLY A 90 -10.03 4.96 8.26
N SER A 91 -11.11 4.17 8.45
CA SER A 91 -12.19 4.46 9.39
C SER A 91 -12.03 3.65 10.68
N ASP A 92 -12.74 4.03 11.75
CA ASP A 92 -12.83 3.28 13.01
C ASP A 92 -11.47 2.93 13.63
N THR A 93 -10.58 3.92 13.74
CA THR A 93 -9.23 3.80 14.33
C THR A 93 -8.28 2.83 13.62
N GLN A 94 -8.57 2.48 12.37
CA GLN A 94 -7.69 1.67 11.54
C GLN A 94 -6.90 2.56 10.57
N PRO A 95 -5.65 2.21 10.23
CA PRO A 95 -4.88 2.96 9.25
C PRO A 95 -5.54 2.84 7.86
N LYS A 96 -5.32 3.85 7.01
CA LYS A 96 -5.77 3.81 5.63
C LYS A 96 -4.80 2.97 4.80
N GLY A 97 -5.30 1.87 4.25
CA GLY A 97 -4.52 0.98 3.41
C GLY A 97 -4.38 1.51 1.98
N ILE A 98 -3.30 1.10 1.29
CA ILE A 98 -2.94 1.55 -0.07
C ILE A 98 -4.10 1.41 -1.06
N LYS A 99 -4.90 0.33 -0.97
CA LYS A 99 -6.05 0.09 -1.88
C LYS A 99 -7.13 1.16 -1.77
N GLN A 100 -7.28 1.79 -0.61
CA GLN A 100 -8.38 2.72 -0.30
C GLN A 100 -8.00 4.18 -0.61
N HIS A 101 -6.80 4.43 -1.15
CA HIS A 101 -6.43 5.75 -1.65
C HIS A 101 -7.11 6.04 -3.00
N SER A 102 -7.88 7.12 -3.03
CA SER A 102 -8.47 7.68 -4.25
C SER A 102 -7.45 8.53 -5.00
N GLY A 103 -7.64 8.69 -6.31
CA GLY A 103 -6.75 9.49 -7.16
C GLY A 103 -5.48 8.75 -7.63
N ILE A 104 -5.43 7.44 -7.43
CA ILE A 104 -4.46 6.55 -8.10
C ILE A 104 -5.11 6.07 -9.39
N ASN A 105 -4.39 6.07 -10.51
CA ASN A 105 -4.87 5.59 -11.81
C ASN A 105 -5.06 4.07 -11.80
N ALA A 106 -6.08 3.59 -11.08
CA ALA A 106 -6.39 2.18 -10.94
C ALA A 106 -7.11 1.67 -12.20
N VAL A 107 -6.62 0.55 -12.74
CA VAL A 107 -7.28 -0.17 -13.84
C VAL A 107 -8.16 -1.26 -13.23
N PRO A 108 -9.49 -1.20 -13.37
CA PRO A 108 -10.36 -2.29 -12.91
C PRO A 108 -10.14 -3.52 -13.80
N PHE A 109 -9.97 -4.69 -13.19
CA PHE A 109 -9.94 -5.95 -13.92
C PHE A 109 -11.36 -6.41 -14.24
N ALA A 110 -11.60 -6.80 -15.50
CA ALA A 110 -12.89 -7.29 -15.95
C ALA A 110 -13.30 -8.59 -15.24
N LYS A 111 -12.32 -9.46 -14.92
CA LYS A 111 -12.53 -10.69 -14.13
C LYS A 111 -11.78 -10.62 -12.80
N PRO A 112 -12.49 -10.62 -11.66
CA PRO A 112 -11.85 -10.71 -10.34
C PRO A 112 -10.95 -11.96 -10.26
N GLY A 113 -9.67 -11.76 -9.94
CA GLY A 113 -8.70 -12.85 -9.78
C GLY A 113 -8.16 -13.46 -11.08
N GLY A 114 -8.52 -12.93 -12.25
CA GLY A 114 -8.03 -13.42 -13.55
C GLY A 114 -7.76 -12.30 -14.55
N PRO A 115 -6.79 -11.41 -14.29
CA PRO A 115 -6.46 -10.33 -15.20
C PRO A 115 -5.86 -10.85 -16.52
N SER A 116 -6.26 -10.27 -17.63
CA SER A 116 -5.61 -10.48 -18.93
C SER A 116 -4.26 -9.77 -18.98
N PHE A 117 -3.36 -10.24 -19.85
CA PHE A 117 -2.05 -9.60 -20.04
C PHE A 117 -2.19 -8.14 -20.48
N ALA A 118 -3.16 -7.83 -21.34
CA ALA A 118 -3.46 -6.47 -21.76
C ALA A 118 -3.87 -5.55 -20.60
N GLU A 119 -4.59 -6.07 -19.60
CA GLU A 119 -4.95 -5.28 -18.41
C GLU A 119 -3.74 -5.02 -17.49
N LEU A 120 -2.79 -5.96 -17.39
CA LEU A 120 -1.54 -5.76 -16.65
C LEU A 120 -0.66 -4.68 -17.31
N VAL A 121 -0.49 -4.73 -18.63
CA VAL A 121 0.24 -3.72 -19.40
C VAL A 121 -0.45 -2.35 -19.30
N ARG A 122 -1.79 -2.34 -19.33
CA ARG A 122 -2.56 -1.10 -19.15
C ARG A 122 -2.32 -0.50 -17.77
N MET A 123 -2.20 -1.31 -16.72
CA MET A 123 -1.87 -0.82 -15.38
C MET A 123 -0.50 -0.12 -15.35
N GLU A 124 0.53 -0.70 -15.95
CA GLU A 124 1.85 -0.06 -16.08
C GLU A 124 1.78 1.26 -16.86
N THR A 125 1.06 1.25 -17.99
CA THR A 125 0.88 2.45 -18.83
C THR A 125 0.20 3.58 -18.06
N GLN A 126 -0.79 3.27 -17.22
CA GLN A 126 -1.48 4.27 -16.40
C GLN A 126 -0.60 4.85 -15.29
N ILE A 127 0.39 4.10 -14.80
CA ILE A 127 1.34 4.56 -13.79
C ILE A 127 2.39 5.47 -14.45
N THR A 128 2.88 5.13 -15.64
CA THR A 128 3.79 6.00 -16.40
C THR A 128 3.10 7.30 -16.82
N LEU A 129 1.81 7.26 -17.19
CA LEU A 129 1.01 8.48 -17.45
C LEU A 129 0.86 9.36 -16.19
N GLY A 130 0.96 8.78 -15.00
CA GLY A 130 0.98 9.49 -13.74
C GLY A 130 2.33 10.14 -13.39
N ASN A 131 3.31 10.15 -14.30
CA ASN A 131 4.68 10.62 -14.06
C ASN A 131 5.31 10.04 -12.78
N THR A 132 4.95 8.80 -12.45
CA THR A 132 5.54 8.08 -11.33
C THR A 132 6.69 7.24 -11.87
N ASP A 133 7.90 7.45 -11.35
CA ASP A 133 9.14 6.89 -11.90
C ASP A 133 9.07 5.35 -11.96
N ALA A 134 9.07 4.80 -13.19
CA ALA A 134 8.73 3.41 -13.47
C ALA A 134 9.82 2.41 -13.03
N ASN A 135 11.03 2.89 -12.72
CA ASN A 135 12.18 2.03 -12.47
C ASN A 135 12.16 1.32 -11.10
N ALA A 136 11.32 1.77 -10.15
CA ALA A 136 11.21 1.19 -8.80
C ALA A 136 9.90 0.42 -8.56
N MET A 137 9.15 0.10 -9.62
CA MET A 137 7.84 -0.54 -9.48
C MET A 137 7.93 -2.02 -9.12
N SER A 138 7.07 -2.45 -8.20
CA SER A 138 6.94 -3.85 -7.80
C SER A 138 5.47 -4.26 -7.82
N TYR A 139 5.21 -5.53 -8.16
CA TYR A 139 3.86 -6.08 -8.16
C TYR A 139 3.55 -6.76 -6.83
N ALA A 140 2.41 -6.40 -6.24
CA ALA A 140 1.85 -7.08 -5.07
C ALA A 140 0.51 -7.73 -5.46
N PHE A 141 0.51 -9.06 -5.58
CA PHE A 141 -0.69 -9.85 -5.90
C PHE A 141 -0.92 -10.95 -4.86
N ASN A 142 -2.17 -11.38 -4.73
CA ASN A 142 -2.48 -12.57 -3.93
C ASN A 142 -1.98 -13.85 -4.62
N ALA A 143 -1.90 -14.94 -3.86
CA ALA A 143 -1.45 -16.24 -4.36
C ALA A 143 -2.30 -16.75 -5.55
N GLY A 144 -3.60 -16.43 -5.58
CA GLY A 144 -4.50 -16.82 -6.66
C GLY A 144 -4.15 -16.19 -8.00
N ILE A 145 -3.96 -14.87 -8.05
CA ILE A 145 -3.54 -14.16 -9.28
C ILE A 145 -2.13 -14.60 -9.69
N ARG A 146 -1.23 -14.85 -8.73
CA ARG A 146 0.10 -15.39 -9.04
C ARG A 146 0.02 -16.77 -9.69
N GLY A 147 -0.86 -17.65 -9.21
CA GLY A 147 -1.10 -18.96 -9.82
C GLY A 147 -1.69 -18.83 -11.23
N TYR A 148 -2.68 -17.97 -11.39
CA TYR A 148 -3.31 -17.68 -12.68
C TYR A 148 -2.31 -17.14 -13.71
N ALA A 149 -1.48 -16.17 -13.33
CA ALA A 149 -0.46 -15.59 -14.19
C ALA A 149 0.58 -16.63 -14.63
N LYS A 150 0.97 -17.54 -13.73
CA LYS A 150 1.91 -18.63 -14.03
C LYS A 150 1.33 -19.65 -15.01
N ASP A 151 0.09 -20.09 -14.82
CA ASP A 151 -0.57 -21.04 -15.73
C ASP A 151 -0.68 -20.47 -17.16
N ARG A 152 -0.95 -19.17 -17.28
CA ARG A 152 -1.06 -18.50 -18.59
C ARG A 152 0.29 -18.21 -19.25
N CYS A 153 1.34 -17.91 -18.50
CA CYS A 153 2.69 -17.75 -19.05
C CYS A 153 3.28 -19.07 -19.55
N GLN A 154 2.97 -20.20 -18.91
CA GLN A 154 3.46 -21.52 -19.33
C GLN A 154 2.81 -22.03 -20.61
N ARG A 155 1.68 -21.46 -21.03
CA ARG A 155 0.96 -21.88 -22.25
C ARG A 155 1.38 -21.16 -23.52
N HIS A 156 2.45 -20.37 -23.52
CA HIS A 156 2.94 -19.73 -24.75
C HIS A 156 3.91 -20.62 -25.57
N ASP A 157 4.30 -21.79 -25.07
CA ASP A 157 5.22 -22.72 -25.77
C ASP A 157 4.53 -23.94 -26.40
N VAL A 158 3.26 -23.84 -26.80
CA VAL A 158 2.60 -24.90 -27.60
C VAL A 158 1.83 -24.31 -28.78
N GLY A 159 2.51 -24.24 -29.93
CA GLY A 159 1.98 -24.22 -31.31
C GLY A 159 1.17 -22.98 -31.71
N ILE A 160 1.77 -22.04 -32.46
CA ILE A 160 1.97 -22.03 -33.94
C ILE A 160 3.16 -21.12 -34.23
#